data_AF-A0A6C0E1S9-F1
#
_entry.id   AF-A0A6C0E1S9-F1
#
_cell.length_a   1.000
_cell.length_b   1.000
_cell.length_c   1.000
_cell.angle_alpha   90.00
_cell.angle_beta   90.00
_cell.angle_gamma   90.00
#
_symmetry.space_group_name_H-M   'P 1'
#
loop_
_entity.id
_entity.type
_entity.pdbx_description
1 polymer ?
#
loop_
_entity_poly.entity_id
_entity_poly.type
_entity_poly.pdbx_seq_one_letter_code
_entity_poly.pdbx_strand_id
1 'polypeptide(L)'
;MPTRLICARYNENINWLLPLKDDLITVYNKGPDDLHLFPKDKIVKLENLGREGGTYLYHIIQNYDKLDDYTIFIQGNPVDHVFCREYQRSYNEIFTTFKQPKSYDFKYISKHFIRVHKDEITNYTSGIPSLGIFVDPIPTKEVIKKTLQLTNLPEFSEKDISLLVDKLKQHGDMITMYELSDFFVSNKSFMSNDGHNSRRLELYSLFDTSILEIVMNTGYEFGYGALFVASKKAILKYPKQFWENIYSTFQSFMPASGWGLEKFWRLILTDEMDRLKIIKNIPNIGVYPLCYVFEKMKLKHKENTLWLEFGVASGRTINYISTFTSDKVYGFDSFEGLPEKWRDGFDTGAFNLNGNLPQVNSNVVLLKGWFDQVLPSFIKYHNNKISFIHIDCDLYSSTKYILNTLKHHLEDDCVVVFDELVNYPGFNGDTGELKAFYEFVTENKVNYEWIGMNGVPFGMTGYPHENVAVIIHSVN
;
A
#
# COMPACT_ATOMS: atom_id res chain seq x y z
N MET A 1 17.65 -10.83 -11.90
CA MET A 1 17.83 -9.59 -11.11
C MET A 1 18.44 -9.97 -9.78
N PRO A 2 19.66 -9.52 -9.45
CA PRO A 2 20.25 -9.75 -8.13
C PRO A 2 19.29 -9.28 -7.03
N THR A 3 19.14 -10.10 -5.99
CA THR A 3 18.38 -9.76 -4.79
C THR A 3 19.33 -9.84 -3.62
N ARG A 4 19.60 -8.72 -2.96
CA ARG A 4 20.38 -8.68 -1.72
C ARG A 4 19.46 -8.87 -0.53
N LEU A 5 19.92 -9.61 0.48
CA LEU A 5 19.30 -9.66 1.80
C LEU A 5 20.20 -8.91 2.77
N ILE A 6 19.62 -7.94 3.48
CA ILE A 6 20.30 -7.19 4.53
C ILE A 6 19.66 -7.53 5.87
N CYS A 7 20.46 -8.03 6.80
CA CYS A 7 20.01 -8.49 8.12
C CYS A 7 20.50 -7.53 9.20
N ALA A 8 19.57 -6.93 9.96
CA ALA A 8 19.86 -6.13 11.13
C ALA A 8 19.90 -7.02 12.38
N ARG A 9 21.08 -7.22 12.96
CA ARG A 9 21.32 -8.17 14.05
C ARG A 9 21.93 -7.47 15.26
N TYR A 10 21.47 -7.78 16.47
CA TYR A 10 22.10 -7.44 17.74
C TYR A 10 22.77 -8.67 18.37
N ASN A 11 22.00 -9.58 18.98
CA ASN A 11 22.52 -10.79 19.63
C ASN A 11 21.80 -12.08 19.17
N GLU A 12 20.90 -11.97 18.19
CA GLU A 12 20.09 -13.07 17.70
C GLU A 12 20.96 -14.11 16.99
N ASN A 13 20.52 -15.37 17.04
CA ASN A 13 21.10 -16.45 16.25
C ASN A 13 20.56 -16.38 14.81
N ILE A 14 21.45 -16.07 13.87
CA ILE A 14 21.10 -15.91 12.46
C ILE A 14 21.56 -17.07 11.58
N ASN A 15 21.91 -18.23 12.14
CA ASN A 15 22.37 -19.40 11.38
C ASN A 15 21.34 -19.91 10.36
N TRP A 16 20.07 -19.56 10.55
CA TRP A 16 19.01 -19.82 9.58
C TRP A 16 19.23 -19.14 8.21
N LEU A 17 20.13 -18.15 8.12
CA LEU A 17 20.56 -17.51 6.87
C LEU A 17 21.59 -18.34 6.08
N LEU A 18 22.32 -19.27 6.72
CA LEU A 18 23.38 -20.07 6.07
C LEU A 18 22.94 -20.84 4.82
N PRO A 19 21.68 -21.29 4.66
CA PRO A 19 21.22 -21.91 3.41
C PRO A 19 21.09 -20.94 2.23
N LEU A 20 21.19 -19.62 2.45
CA LEU A 20 21.16 -18.61 1.39
C LEU A 20 22.56 -18.40 0.81
N LYS A 21 22.65 -17.82 -0.39
CA LYS A 21 23.95 -17.57 -1.04
C LYS A 21 24.71 -16.46 -0.31
N ASP A 22 25.88 -16.78 0.25
CA ASP A 22 26.70 -15.85 1.04
C ASP A 22 26.98 -14.51 0.34
N ASP A 23 27.18 -14.51 -0.99
CA ASP A 23 27.47 -13.29 -1.74
C ASP A 23 26.33 -12.27 -1.80
N LEU A 24 25.10 -12.72 -1.51
CA LEU A 24 23.90 -11.90 -1.57
C LEU A 24 23.40 -11.52 -0.17
N ILE A 25 24.16 -11.83 0.89
CA ILE A 25 23.80 -11.52 2.26
C ILE A 25 24.74 -10.44 2.79
N THR A 26 24.19 -9.45 3.49
CA THR A 26 24.97 -8.49 4.27
C THR A 26 24.39 -8.43 5.67
N VAL A 27 25.19 -8.76 6.68
CA VAL A 27 24.79 -8.74 8.08
C VAL A 27 25.31 -7.46 8.72
N TYR A 28 24.42 -6.61 9.16
CA TYR A 28 24.74 -5.44 9.96
C TYR A 28 24.66 -5.84 11.44
N ASN A 29 25.83 -6.05 12.06
CA ASN A 29 25.96 -6.53 13.43
C ASN A 29 26.14 -5.36 14.41
N LYS A 30 25.20 -5.22 15.35
CA LYS A 30 25.20 -4.21 16.42
C LYS A 30 25.61 -4.77 17.79
N GLY A 31 25.78 -6.08 17.92
CA GLY A 31 26.14 -6.72 19.19
C GLY A 31 27.46 -7.47 19.10
N PRO A 32 27.67 -8.55 19.89
CA PRO A 32 28.96 -9.24 19.98
C PRO A 32 29.50 -9.75 18.64
N ASP A 33 30.82 -9.91 18.53
CA ASP A 33 31.48 -10.48 17.33
C ASP A 33 31.54 -12.02 17.41
N ASP A 34 30.37 -12.65 17.38
CA ASP A 34 30.14 -14.09 17.54
C ASP A 34 29.64 -14.78 16.24
N LEU A 35 29.63 -14.06 15.11
CA LEU A 35 29.18 -14.54 13.81
C LEU A 35 30.29 -15.30 13.03
N HIS A 36 30.93 -16.27 13.66
CA HIS A 36 32.09 -16.99 13.09
C HIS A 36 31.79 -17.82 11.84
N LEU A 37 30.51 -18.14 11.59
CA LEU A 37 30.06 -18.91 10.43
C LEU A 37 29.81 -18.06 9.18
N PHE A 38 29.83 -16.72 9.30
CA PHE A 38 29.62 -15.80 8.19
C PHE A 38 30.96 -15.22 7.71
N PRO A 39 31.14 -15.00 6.39
CA PRO A 39 32.35 -14.36 5.89
C PRO A 39 32.49 -12.93 6.44
N LYS A 40 33.71 -12.57 6.89
CA LYS A 40 33.97 -11.28 7.55
C LYS A 40 33.63 -10.07 6.66
N ASP A 41 33.81 -10.19 5.35
CA ASP A 41 33.50 -9.16 4.36
C ASP A 41 31.98 -8.93 4.16
N LYS A 42 31.15 -9.85 4.65
CA LYS A 42 29.68 -9.71 4.66
C LYS A 42 29.14 -9.15 5.97
N ILE A 43 29.98 -9.00 6.99
CA ILE A 43 29.61 -8.47 8.30
C ILE A 43 30.03 -7.00 8.39
N VAL A 44 29.06 -6.12 8.54
CA VAL A 44 29.28 -4.70 8.80
C VAL A 44 29.01 -4.42 10.27
N LYS A 45 30.03 -4.00 11.02
CA LYS A 45 29.87 -3.60 12.41
C LYS A 45 29.21 -2.22 12.50
N LEU A 46 28.17 -2.09 13.33
CA LEU A 46 27.51 -0.83 13.64
C LEU A 46 27.39 -0.63 15.16
N GLU A 47 27.29 0.63 15.58
CA GLU A 47 26.88 0.94 16.95
C GLU A 47 25.41 0.61 17.18
N ASN A 48 25.06 0.14 18.38
CA ASN A 48 23.67 -0.15 18.72
C ASN A 48 22.88 1.11 19.06
N LEU A 49 22.58 1.90 18.03
CA LEU A 49 21.82 3.16 18.14
C LEU A 49 20.30 2.95 18.07
N GLY A 50 19.85 1.69 18.07
CA GLY A 50 18.44 1.35 18.24
C GLY A 50 17.96 0.20 17.36
N ARG A 51 16.69 0.28 16.92
CA ARG A 51 15.98 -0.77 16.17
C ARG A 51 16.51 -0.95 14.73
N GLU A 52 16.00 -1.94 14.02
CA GLU A 52 16.36 -2.31 12.64
C GLU A 52 16.18 -1.18 11.62
N GLY A 53 15.18 -0.30 11.78
CA GLY A 53 14.96 0.80 10.85
C GLY A 53 16.19 1.68 10.62
N GLY A 54 16.99 1.95 11.66
CA GLY A 54 18.25 2.69 11.53
C GLY A 54 19.29 1.94 10.68
N THR A 55 19.35 0.62 10.79
CA THR A 55 20.20 -0.23 9.95
C THR A 55 19.76 -0.20 8.49
N TYR A 56 18.45 -0.24 8.23
CA TYR A 56 17.91 -0.21 6.87
C TYR A 56 18.22 1.12 6.17
N LEU A 57 18.00 2.22 6.88
CA LEU A 57 18.35 3.56 6.40
C LEU A 57 19.86 3.71 6.15
N TYR A 58 20.70 3.23 7.08
CA TYR A 58 22.15 3.22 6.90
C TYR A 58 22.55 2.46 5.62
N HIS A 59 21.99 1.27 5.39
CA HIS A 59 22.25 0.51 4.17
C HIS A 59 21.90 1.31 2.92
N ILE A 60 20.69 1.89 2.89
CA ILE A 60 20.21 2.70 1.76
C ILE A 60 21.16 3.87 1.49
N ILE A 61 21.55 4.62 2.52
CA ILE A 61 22.41 5.81 2.37
C ILE A 61 23.81 5.44 1.89
N GLN A 62 24.43 4.43 2.50
CA GLN A 62 25.81 4.05 2.16
C GLN A 62 25.92 3.40 0.78
N ASN A 63 24.84 2.78 0.30
CA ASN A 63 24.83 2.06 -0.98
C ASN A 63 23.96 2.74 -2.04
N TYR A 64 23.51 3.99 -1.83
CA TYR A 64 22.49 4.66 -2.65
C TYR A 64 22.76 4.55 -4.16
N ASP A 65 24.00 4.81 -4.59
CA ASP A 65 24.40 4.75 -6.01
C ASP A 65 24.66 3.32 -6.53
N LYS A 66 24.74 2.35 -5.63
CA LYS A 66 25.13 0.95 -5.87
C LYS A 66 24.08 -0.06 -5.42
N LEU A 67 22.85 0.38 -5.16
CA LEU A 67 21.74 -0.50 -4.75
C LEU A 67 21.53 -1.59 -5.81
N ASP A 68 21.34 -2.82 -5.32
CA ASP A 68 20.87 -3.96 -6.11
C ASP A 68 19.43 -3.73 -6.59
N ASP A 69 19.03 -4.42 -7.67
CA ASP A 69 17.67 -4.33 -8.23
C ASP A 69 16.58 -4.54 -7.18
N TYR A 70 16.83 -5.45 -6.23
CA TYR A 70 15.96 -5.75 -5.11
C TYR A 70 16.75 -5.93 -3.81
N THR A 71 16.21 -5.39 -2.72
CA THR A 71 16.76 -5.57 -1.37
C THR A 71 15.67 -6.09 -0.42
N ILE A 72 15.95 -7.20 0.26
CA ILE A 72 15.15 -7.74 1.36
C ILE A 72 15.71 -7.19 2.66
N PHE A 73 14.86 -6.50 3.42
CA PHE A 73 15.18 -5.93 4.73
C PHE A 73 14.59 -6.83 5.82
N ILE A 74 15.45 -7.28 6.75
CA ILE A 74 15.06 -8.26 7.76
C ILE A 74 15.80 -8.08 9.08
N GLN A 75 15.14 -8.42 10.20
CA GLN A 75 15.73 -8.51 11.53
C GLN A 75 16.46 -9.84 11.74
N GLY A 76 17.37 -9.91 12.72
CA GLY A 76 18.08 -11.14 13.09
C GLY A 76 17.13 -12.28 13.49
N ASN A 77 16.07 -11.96 14.23
CA ASN A 77 14.95 -12.87 14.48
C ASN A 77 13.69 -12.34 13.77
N PRO A 78 13.44 -12.74 12.51
CA PRO A 78 12.43 -12.11 11.66
C PRO A 78 10.97 -12.39 12.03
N VAL A 79 10.75 -13.28 12.98
CA VAL A 79 9.41 -13.76 13.36
C VAL A 79 9.20 -13.77 14.87
N ASP A 80 10.04 -13.06 15.63
CA ASP A 80 9.94 -12.95 17.09
C ASP A 80 8.59 -12.40 17.56
N HIS A 81 7.91 -11.69 16.67
CA HIS A 81 6.64 -11.05 16.91
C HIS A 81 5.54 -11.46 15.92
N VAL A 82 5.80 -12.50 15.12
CA VAL A 82 4.77 -13.08 14.26
C VAL A 82 3.96 -14.06 15.10
N PHE A 83 2.63 -14.05 14.94
CA PHE A 83 1.75 -15.00 15.62
C PHE A 83 2.24 -16.44 15.41
N CYS A 84 2.30 -17.24 16.47
CA CYS A 84 3.00 -18.53 16.46
C CYS A 84 2.53 -19.50 15.36
N ARG A 85 1.25 -19.43 14.97
CA ARG A 85 0.69 -20.25 13.87
C ARG A 85 1.18 -19.83 12.47
N GLU A 86 1.65 -18.59 12.31
CA GLU A 86 2.14 -18.01 11.05
C GLU A 86 3.67 -18.03 10.92
N TYR A 87 4.38 -18.50 11.96
CA TYR A 87 5.85 -18.56 12.01
C TYR A 87 6.46 -19.28 10.79
N GLN A 88 6.04 -20.53 10.55
CA GLN A 88 6.62 -21.36 9.49
C GLN A 88 6.29 -20.79 8.10
N ARG A 89 5.09 -20.22 7.96
CA ARG A 89 4.64 -19.59 6.71
C ARG A 89 5.48 -18.36 6.39
N SER A 90 5.73 -17.50 7.38
CA SER A 90 6.57 -16.31 7.22
C SER A 90 8.02 -16.68 6.90
N TYR A 91 8.56 -17.71 7.57
CA TYR A 91 9.89 -18.25 7.23
C TYR A 91 9.98 -18.76 5.79
N ASN A 92 9.01 -19.57 5.35
CA ASN A 92 8.98 -20.08 3.98
C ASN A 92 8.85 -18.93 2.95
N GLU A 93 8.11 -17.88 3.28
CA GLU A 93 7.94 -16.71 2.42
C GLU A 93 9.28 -15.96 2.22
N ILE A 94 10.16 -15.90 3.22
CA ILE A 94 11.49 -15.29 3.09
C ILE A 94 12.30 -16.00 1.99
N PHE A 95 12.42 -17.32 2.08
CA PHE A 95 13.17 -18.11 1.08
C PHE A 95 12.54 -18.07 -0.30
N THR A 96 11.20 -18.10 -0.35
CA THR A 96 10.43 -18.01 -1.60
C THR A 96 10.66 -16.66 -2.27
N THR A 97 10.51 -15.57 -1.51
CA THR A 97 10.75 -14.20 -1.97
C THR A 97 12.20 -14.00 -2.39
N PHE A 98 13.17 -14.56 -1.66
CA PHE A 98 14.58 -14.47 -2.04
C PHE A 98 14.85 -15.11 -3.41
N LYS A 99 14.28 -16.29 -3.68
CA LYS A 99 14.56 -17.08 -4.90
C LYS A 99 13.74 -16.68 -6.13
N GLN A 100 12.51 -16.21 -5.95
CA GLN A 100 11.62 -15.93 -7.07
C GLN A 100 11.95 -14.61 -7.78
N PRO A 101 11.71 -14.51 -9.10
CA PRO A 101 11.64 -13.23 -9.79
C PRO A 101 10.61 -12.31 -9.13
N LYS A 102 10.86 -11.00 -9.16
CA LYS A 102 9.96 -9.99 -8.61
C LYS A 102 9.39 -9.15 -9.77
N SER A 103 8.14 -8.75 -9.63
CA SER A 103 7.40 -7.89 -10.56
C SER A 103 6.70 -6.72 -9.85
N TYR A 104 7.06 -6.49 -8.59
CA TYR A 104 6.50 -5.45 -7.72
C TYR A 104 7.62 -4.54 -7.23
N ASP A 105 7.28 -3.32 -6.84
CA ASP A 105 8.22 -2.34 -6.29
C ASP A 105 8.39 -2.50 -4.76
N PHE A 106 7.35 -3.00 -4.08
CA PHE A 106 7.37 -3.25 -2.64
C PHE A 106 6.48 -4.45 -2.29
N LYS A 107 6.88 -5.25 -1.30
CA LYS A 107 6.03 -6.30 -0.73
C LYS A 107 6.43 -6.59 0.71
N TYR A 108 5.46 -6.61 1.62
CA TYR A 108 5.65 -7.21 2.94
C TYR A 108 5.79 -8.73 2.81
N ILE A 109 6.84 -9.27 3.44
CA ILE A 109 7.07 -10.72 3.52
C ILE A 109 6.34 -11.29 4.75
N SER A 110 6.18 -10.49 5.81
CA SER A 110 5.34 -10.84 6.96
C SER A 110 3.90 -11.17 6.53
N LYS A 111 3.34 -12.22 7.12
CA LYS A 111 1.91 -12.59 6.95
C LYS A 111 1.05 -12.14 8.12
N HIS A 112 1.65 -11.51 9.13
CA HIS A 112 0.94 -10.93 10.25
C HIS A 112 0.80 -9.41 10.02
N PHE A 113 -0.40 -8.99 9.68
CA PHE A 113 -0.73 -7.58 9.43
C PHE A 113 -1.42 -6.99 10.65
N ILE A 114 -1.07 -5.74 10.96
CA ILE A 114 -1.73 -4.96 12.02
C ILE A 114 -2.34 -3.71 11.41
N ARG A 115 -3.62 -3.50 11.72
CA ARG A 115 -4.37 -2.29 11.41
C ARG A 115 -3.78 -1.08 12.14
N VAL A 116 -3.56 0.02 11.42
CA VAL A 116 -3.23 1.30 12.03
C VAL A 116 -4.49 2.15 12.10
N HIS A 117 -4.91 2.46 13.32
CA HIS A 117 -6.07 3.33 13.53
C HIS A 117 -5.69 4.80 13.45
N LYS A 118 -6.61 5.65 12.97
CA LYS A 118 -6.43 7.12 12.93
C LYS A 118 -6.01 7.66 14.31
N ASP A 119 -6.60 7.15 15.38
CA ASP A 119 -6.27 7.52 16.77
C ASP A 119 -4.83 7.19 17.18
N GLU A 120 -4.17 6.22 16.55
CA GLU A 120 -2.75 5.97 16.83
C GLU A 120 -1.84 7.08 16.30
N ILE A 121 -2.34 7.85 15.33
CA ILE A 121 -1.66 9.00 14.72
C ILE A 121 -2.10 10.30 15.38
N THR A 122 -3.40 10.46 15.66
CA THR A 122 -3.95 11.70 16.25
C THR A 122 -3.94 11.72 17.78
N ASN A 123 -4.16 10.57 18.43
CA ASN A 123 -4.29 10.40 19.88
C ASN A 123 -3.13 9.63 20.52
N TYR A 124 -2.04 9.39 19.78
CA TYR A 124 -0.74 8.99 20.31
C TYR A 124 -0.71 7.69 21.14
N THR A 125 -1.48 6.66 20.79
CA THR A 125 -1.53 5.44 21.61
C THR A 125 -0.55 4.34 21.23
N SER A 126 0.23 4.45 20.15
CA SER A 126 1.08 3.33 19.74
C SER A 126 2.47 3.31 20.36
N GLY A 127 2.48 3.08 21.67
CA GLY A 127 3.43 2.15 22.28
C GLY A 127 2.68 0.87 22.65
N ILE A 128 2.22 0.11 21.64
CA ILE A 128 1.54 -1.19 21.75
C ILE A 128 0.17 -1.15 22.48
N PRO A 129 -0.98 -1.45 21.84
CA PRO A 129 -1.91 -2.36 22.47
C PRO A 129 -1.30 -3.74 22.26
N SER A 130 -0.79 -4.38 23.33
CA SER A 130 -0.39 -5.78 23.17
C SER A 130 -1.65 -6.49 22.73
N LEU A 131 -1.67 -6.97 21.48
CA LEU A 131 -2.72 -7.86 20.99
C LEU A 131 -3.00 -8.84 22.11
N GLY A 132 -4.29 -8.96 22.47
CA GLY A 132 -4.74 -9.84 23.54
C GLY A 132 -4.34 -11.27 23.23
N ILE A 133 -3.11 -11.63 23.59
CA ILE A 133 -2.74 -13.01 23.82
C ILE A 133 -3.58 -13.35 25.05
N PHE A 134 -4.47 -14.34 24.91
CA PHE A 134 -5.01 -15.05 26.06
C PHE A 134 -3.84 -15.74 26.77
N VAL A 135 -3.02 -14.94 27.46
CA VAL A 135 -2.11 -15.41 28.48
C VAL A 135 -3.00 -15.58 29.70
N ASP A 136 -2.88 -16.73 30.37
CA ASP A 136 -3.49 -16.90 31.67
C ASP A 136 -3.15 -15.68 32.55
N PRO A 137 -4.10 -15.20 33.37
CA PRO A 137 -3.84 -14.11 34.29
C PRO A 137 -2.52 -14.34 35.03
N ILE A 138 -1.71 -13.30 35.17
CA ILE A 138 -0.40 -13.37 35.83
C ILE A 138 -0.61 -12.98 37.29
N PRO A 139 0.06 -13.65 38.26
CA PRO A 139 0.01 -13.20 39.64
C PRO A 139 0.49 -11.76 39.78
N THR A 140 -0.37 -10.88 40.28
CA THR A 140 -0.10 -9.43 40.39
C THR A 140 1.17 -9.15 41.21
N LYS A 141 1.46 -10.00 42.20
CA LYS A 141 2.70 -9.97 43.00
C LYS A 141 3.98 -10.11 42.17
N GLU A 142 3.97 -10.94 41.12
CA GLU A 142 5.14 -11.13 40.24
C GLU A 142 5.31 -9.92 39.32
N VAL A 143 4.20 -9.31 38.89
CA VAL A 143 4.23 -8.05 38.13
C VAL A 143 4.82 -6.94 38.99
N ILE A 144 4.33 -6.75 40.23
CA ILE A 144 4.89 -5.77 41.18
C ILE A 144 6.39 -5.97 41.39
N LYS A 145 6.83 -7.22 41.59
CA LYS A 145 8.25 -7.55 41.78
C LYS A 145 9.09 -7.12 40.58
N LYS A 146 8.63 -7.38 39.36
CA LYS A 146 9.31 -6.93 38.13
C LYS A 146 9.27 -5.41 37.96
N THR A 147 8.15 -4.78 38.27
CA THR A 147 7.99 -3.32 38.22
C THR A 147 8.95 -2.62 39.17
N LEU A 148 9.15 -3.14 40.38
CA LEU A 148 10.12 -2.61 41.35
C LEU A 148 11.57 -2.74 40.86
N GLN A 149 11.90 -3.70 39.99
CA GLN A 149 13.26 -3.82 39.45
C GLN A 149 13.62 -2.66 38.51
N LEU A 150 12.61 -1.98 37.95
CA LEU A 150 12.80 -0.85 37.05
C LEU A 150 13.34 0.40 37.76
N THR A 151 13.28 0.48 39.10
CA THR A 151 13.85 1.63 39.84
C THR A 151 15.36 1.72 39.73
N ASN A 152 16.01 0.61 39.34
CA ASN A 152 17.45 0.56 39.11
C ASN A 152 17.85 1.06 37.72
N LEU A 153 16.88 1.38 36.87
CA LEU A 153 17.10 1.86 35.52
C LEU A 153 16.96 3.40 35.51
N PRO A 154 17.94 4.13 34.94
CA PRO A 154 17.98 5.59 34.99
C PRO A 154 16.84 6.28 34.24
N GLU A 155 16.12 5.55 33.38
CA GLU A 155 14.98 6.05 32.62
C GLU A 155 13.66 6.12 33.41
N PHE A 156 13.61 5.56 34.63
CA PHE A 156 12.37 5.48 35.41
C PHE A 156 12.46 6.29 36.71
N SER A 157 11.46 7.15 36.93
CA SER A 157 11.35 7.88 38.19
C SER A 157 10.85 6.94 39.29
N GLU A 158 11.53 6.99 40.44
CA GLU A 158 11.18 6.19 41.62
C GLU A 158 9.75 6.50 42.09
N LYS A 159 9.32 7.75 41.91
CA LYS A 159 7.96 8.23 42.20
C LYS A 159 6.90 7.57 41.31
N ASP A 160 7.15 7.47 40.01
CA ASP A 160 6.19 6.88 39.06
C ASP A 160 6.11 5.37 39.24
N ILE A 161 7.24 4.72 39.53
CA ILE A 161 7.26 3.29 39.87
C ILE A 161 6.48 3.02 41.17
N SER A 162 6.68 3.84 42.21
CA SER A 162 5.94 3.69 43.46
C SER A 162 4.43 3.83 43.24
N LEU A 163 4.01 4.83 42.46
CA LEU A 163 2.61 5.07 42.14
C LEU A 163 1.99 3.89 41.38
N LEU A 164 2.72 3.31 40.42
CA LEU A 164 2.27 2.14 39.68
C LEU A 164 2.18 0.90 40.58
N VAL A 165 3.17 0.69 41.45
CA VAL A 165 3.17 -0.43 42.40
C VAL A 165 1.98 -0.33 43.36
N ASP A 166 1.65 0.86 43.85
CA ASP A 166 0.51 1.05 44.75
C ASP A 166 -0.83 0.82 44.07
N LYS A 167 -0.94 1.11 42.77
CA LYS A 167 -2.12 0.77 41.95
C LYS A 167 -2.20 -0.73 41.66
N LEU A 168 -1.08 -1.38 41.34
CA LEU A 168 -1.04 -2.82 41.14
C LEU A 168 -1.38 -3.58 42.43
N LYS A 169 -0.98 -3.09 43.62
CA LYS A 169 -1.39 -3.68 44.91
C LYS A 169 -2.90 -3.62 45.15
N GLN A 170 -3.60 -2.68 44.51
CA GLN A 170 -5.05 -2.53 44.59
C GLN A 170 -5.76 -3.37 43.50
N HIS A 171 -5.03 -3.83 42.49
CA HIS A 171 -5.52 -4.82 41.54
C HIS A 171 -5.44 -6.20 42.19
N GLY A 172 -6.50 -7.01 42.08
CA GLY A 172 -6.61 -8.30 42.76
C GLY A 172 -5.45 -9.28 42.50
N ASP A 173 -5.51 -10.48 43.07
CA ASP A 173 -4.37 -11.42 43.09
C ASP A 173 -3.81 -11.78 41.70
N MET A 174 -4.64 -11.66 40.67
CA MET A 174 -4.31 -11.95 39.28
C MET A 174 -4.60 -10.74 38.40
N ILE A 175 -3.76 -10.51 37.39
CA ILE A 175 -3.93 -9.44 36.41
C ILE A 175 -3.79 -10.00 34.99
N THR A 176 -4.74 -9.70 34.13
CA THR A 176 -4.65 -10.04 32.70
C THR A 176 -3.69 -9.08 31.99
N MET A 177 -3.16 -9.50 30.83
CA MET A 177 -2.37 -8.60 29.98
C MET A 177 -3.17 -7.38 29.50
N TYR A 178 -4.49 -7.53 29.32
CA TYR A 178 -5.37 -6.43 28.96
C TYR A 178 -5.50 -5.41 30.09
N GLU A 179 -5.82 -5.86 31.30
CA GLU A 179 -5.91 -4.97 32.48
C GLU A 179 -4.56 -4.30 32.74
N LEU A 180 -3.46 -5.05 32.69
CA LEU A 180 -2.11 -4.49 32.85
C LEU A 180 -1.79 -3.41 31.80
N SER A 181 -2.16 -3.65 30.53
CA SER A 181 -2.03 -2.66 29.45
C SER A 181 -2.89 -1.42 29.73
N ASP A 182 -4.15 -1.60 30.15
CA ASP A 182 -5.05 -0.51 30.49
C ASP A 182 -4.54 0.33 31.67
N PHE A 183 -3.89 -0.31 32.67
CA PHE A 183 -3.18 0.38 33.73
C PHE A 183 -2.05 1.26 33.19
N PHE A 184 -1.20 0.75 32.31
CA PHE A 184 -0.10 1.53 31.74
C PHE A 184 -0.59 2.73 30.93
N VAL A 185 -1.66 2.53 30.15
CA VAL A 185 -2.29 3.58 29.33
C VAL A 185 -2.95 4.64 30.22
N SER A 186 -3.78 4.24 31.17
CA SER A 186 -4.56 5.14 32.04
C SER A 186 -3.68 5.95 32.99
N ASN A 187 -2.48 5.48 33.29
CA ASN A 187 -1.58 6.12 34.26
C ASN A 187 -0.40 6.85 33.61
N LYS A 188 -0.31 6.87 32.27
CA LYS A 188 0.78 7.49 31.49
C LYS A 188 2.19 7.07 31.94
N SER A 189 2.33 6.03 32.76
CA SER A 189 3.54 5.77 33.55
C SER A 189 4.67 5.11 32.75
N PHE A 190 4.40 4.68 31.52
CA PHE A 190 5.39 4.10 30.59
C PHE A 190 5.43 4.83 29.24
N MET A 191 4.53 5.80 29.05
CA MET A 191 4.61 6.72 27.93
C MET A 191 5.30 7.95 28.45
N SER A 192 6.61 7.81 28.64
CA SER A 192 7.44 8.93 29.02
C SER A 192 7.18 10.06 28.02
N ASN A 193 6.79 11.22 28.55
CA ASN A 193 6.41 12.40 27.79
C ASN A 193 7.68 13.12 27.26
N ASP A 194 8.76 12.36 27.03
CA ASP A 194 10.16 12.80 26.97
C ASP A 194 10.53 13.38 25.60
N GLY A 195 9.64 14.15 24.98
CA GLY A 195 9.84 14.66 23.63
C GLY A 195 9.80 13.55 22.55
N HIS A 196 9.44 12.31 22.88
CA HIS A 196 9.18 11.26 21.88
C HIS A 196 7.94 11.56 21.03
N ASN A 197 6.97 12.28 21.60
CA ASN A 197 5.75 12.69 20.90
C ASN A 197 6.01 13.74 19.82
N SER A 198 6.86 14.74 20.08
CA SER A 198 7.30 15.71 19.06
C SER A 198 8.07 15.06 17.90
N ARG A 199 8.71 13.91 18.12
CA ARG A 199 9.52 13.21 17.12
C ARG A 199 8.71 12.28 16.21
N ARG A 200 7.63 11.67 16.72
CA ARG A 200 6.64 10.99 15.87
C ARG A 200 5.90 11.98 14.98
N LEU A 201 5.61 13.18 15.52
CA LEU A 201 5.11 14.31 14.74
C LEU A 201 6.04 14.68 13.59
N GLU A 202 7.36 14.66 13.77
CA GLU A 202 8.32 14.90 12.67
C GLU A 202 8.20 13.84 11.57
N LEU A 203 8.09 12.55 11.91
CA LEU A 203 7.89 11.49 10.90
C LEU A 203 6.54 11.67 10.16
N TYR A 204 5.47 11.99 10.88
CA TYR A 204 4.16 12.25 10.28
C TYR A 204 4.16 13.51 9.41
N SER A 205 4.98 14.51 9.76
CA SER A 205 5.12 15.74 8.99
C SER A 205 5.75 15.53 7.61
N LEU A 206 6.37 14.36 7.35
CA LEU A 206 6.81 13.97 6.01
C LEU A 206 5.64 13.74 5.05
N PHE A 207 4.44 13.54 5.59
CA PHE A 207 3.25 13.17 4.85
C PHE A 207 2.25 14.32 4.87
N ASP A 208 1.48 14.45 3.78
CA ASP A 208 0.27 15.28 3.80
C ASP A 208 -0.70 14.66 4.80
N THR A 209 -0.90 15.33 5.94
CA THR A 209 -1.71 14.84 7.05
C THR A 209 -3.14 14.55 6.63
N SER A 210 -3.69 15.33 5.70
CA SER A 210 -5.06 15.10 5.20
C SER A 210 -5.16 13.80 4.40
N ILE A 211 -4.14 13.46 3.61
CA ILE A 211 -4.07 12.18 2.88
C ILE A 211 -3.76 11.04 3.84
N LEU A 212 -2.88 11.26 4.81
CA LEU A 212 -2.56 10.26 5.81
C LEU A 212 -3.81 9.85 6.59
N GLU A 213 -4.66 10.80 6.99
CA GLU A 213 -5.94 10.48 7.63
C GLU A 213 -6.86 9.64 6.73
N ILE A 214 -6.92 9.95 5.43
CA ILE A 214 -7.69 9.16 4.46
C ILE A 214 -7.14 7.72 4.41
N VAL A 215 -5.84 7.53 4.25
CA VAL A 215 -5.17 6.22 4.24
C VAL A 215 -5.60 5.39 5.45
N MET A 216 -5.57 5.98 6.64
CA MET A 216 -5.91 5.28 7.89
C MET A 216 -7.39 4.92 7.97
N ASN A 217 -8.27 5.82 7.49
CA ASN A 217 -9.71 5.57 7.44
C ASN A 217 -10.09 4.50 6.40
N THR A 218 -9.38 4.46 5.26
CA THR A 218 -9.55 3.41 4.22
C THR A 218 -8.97 2.08 4.63
N GLY A 219 -8.13 2.10 5.66
CA GLY A 219 -7.85 0.93 6.41
C GLY A 219 -6.49 0.32 6.28
N TYR A 220 -5.52 1.21 6.33
CA TYR A 220 -4.13 0.90 6.28
C TYR A 220 -3.69 -0.14 7.32
N GLU A 221 -2.96 -1.13 6.82
CA GLU A 221 -2.31 -2.17 7.61
C GLU A 221 -0.83 -2.24 7.23
N PHE A 222 0.01 -2.59 8.19
CA PHE A 222 1.43 -2.83 7.95
C PHE A 222 1.81 -4.27 8.32
N GLY A 223 2.79 -4.82 7.61
CA GLY A 223 3.34 -6.14 7.94
C GLY A 223 4.31 -6.03 9.12
N TYR A 224 4.03 -6.78 10.18
CA TYR A 224 4.79 -6.73 11.43
C TYR A 224 6.17 -7.41 11.30
N GLY A 225 7.17 -6.92 12.03
CA GLY A 225 8.58 -7.34 12.03
C GLY A 225 9.50 -6.53 11.09
N ALA A 226 9.04 -5.43 10.51
CA ALA A 226 9.74 -4.65 9.49
C ALA A 226 10.38 -5.53 8.40
N LEU A 227 9.61 -6.53 7.97
CA LEU A 227 10.04 -7.61 7.09
C LEU A 227 9.42 -7.44 5.70
N PHE A 228 10.21 -6.92 4.77
CA PHE A 228 9.76 -6.57 3.43
C PHE A 228 10.88 -6.63 2.39
N VAL A 229 10.48 -6.56 1.13
CA VAL A 229 11.36 -6.39 -0.03
C VAL A 229 10.99 -5.10 -0.75
N ALA A 230 12.00 -4.38 -1.22
CA ALA A 230 11.85 -3.17 -2.02
C ALA A 230 12.73 -3.22 -3.27
N SER A 231 12.22 -2.67 -4.37
CA SER A 231 13.01 -2.48 -5.60
C SER A 231 13.94 -1.28 -5.45
N LYS A 232 15.01 -1.27 -6.23
CA LYS A 232 15.87 -0.08 -6.42
C LYS A 232 15.05 1.13 -6.84
N LYS A 233 14.09 0.93 -7.76
CA LYS A 233 13.20 1.99 -8.27
C LYS A 233 12.40 2.63 -7.13
N ALA A 234 11.84 1.82 -6.22
CA ALA A 234 11.09 2.32 -5.06
C ALA A 234 11.96 3.19 -4.14
N ILE A 235 13.19 2.75 -3.87
CA ILE A 235 14.12 3.48 -3.00
C ILE A 235 14.59 4.79 -3.66
N LEU A 236 14.90 4.75 -4.95
CA LEU A 236 15.39 5.89 -5.72
C LEU A 236 14.29 6.91 -6.11
N LYS A 237 13.02 6.65 -5.75
CA LYS A 237 11.94 7.65 -5.83
C LYS A 237 12.31 8.92 -5.06
N TYR A 238 13.09 8.80 -4.00
CA TYR A 238 13.55 9.91 -3.18
C TYR A 238 15.05 10.12 -3.30
N PRO A 239 15.53 11.37 -3.36
CA PRO A 239 16.96 11.67 -3.36
C PRO A 239 17.63 11.17 -2.08
N LYS A 240 18.95 10.91 -2.14
CA LYS A 240 19.75 10.47 -0.98
C LYS A 240 19.51 11.33 0.28
N GLN A 241 19.40 12.65 0.10
CA GLN A 241 19.15 13.60 1.19
C GLN A 241 17.86 13.30 1.97
N PHE A 242 16.81 12.80 1.32
CA PHE A 242 15.58 12.39 2.01
C PHE A 242 15.86 11.28 3.03
N TRP A 243 16.60 10.26 2.61
CA TRP A 243 16.99 9.14 3.47
C TRP A 243 17.91 9.60 4.60
N GLU A 244 18.86 10.49 4.31
CA GLU A 244 19.75 11.09 5.30
C GLU A 244 18.99 11.92 6.33
N ASN A 245 17.98 12.68 5.90
CA ASN A 245 17.11 13.45 6.79
C ASN A 245 16.37 12.51 7.75
N ILE A 246 15.71 11.47 7.21
CA ILE A 246 15.07 10.45 8.06
C ILE A 246 16.11 9.86 9.01
N TYR A 247 17.23 9.35 8.51
CA TYR A 247 18.27 8.75 9.35
C TYR A 247 18.77 9.68 10.45
N SER A 248 19.00 10.96 10.15
CA SER A 248 19.45 11.97 11.12
C SER A 248 18.42 12.19 12.24
N THR A 249 17.14 12.19 11.91
CA THR A 249 16.04 12.21 12.89
C THR A 249 16.14 10.96 13.78
N PHE A 250 16.40 9.78 13.20
CA PHE A 250 16.51 8.56 14.01
C PHE A 250 17.80 8.50 14.86
N GLN A 251 18.91 9.07 14.40
CA GLN A 251 20.18 9.06 15.13
C GLN A 251 20.24 10.09 16.25
N SER A 252 19.61 11.25 16.07
CA SER A 252 19.54 12.29 17.10
C SER A 252 18.67 11.86 18.28
N PHE A 253 17.89 10.78 18.14
CA PHE A 253 16.82 10.41 19.07
C PHE A 253 16.85 8.90 19.39
N MET A 254 17.13 8.58 20.66
CA MET A 254 17.23 7.23 21.26
C MET A 254 16.20 6.16 20.75
N PRO A 255 16.54 4.85 20.84
CA PRO A 255 16.03 3.68 20.08
C PRO A 255 14.52 3.46 19.88
N ALA A 256 13.64 4.14 20.63
CA ALA A 256 12.20 3.90 20.64
C ALA A 256 11.47 4.46 19.41
N SER A 257 12.12 5.31 18.60
CA SER A 257 11.58 5.88 17.34
C SER A 257 11.36 4.84 16.24
N GLY A 258 12.06 3.69 16.29
CA GLY A 258 11.95 2.60 15.31
C GLY A 258 10.54 2.04 15.10
N TRP A 259 9.72 2.03 16.15
CA TRP A 259 8.32 1.54 16.11
C TRP A 259 7.43 2.34 15.17
N GLY A 260 7.73 3.63 14.99
CA GLY A 260 6.99 4.49 14.06
C GLY A 260 7.29 4.06 12.63
N LEU A 261 8.57 4.01 12.26
CA LEU A 261 9.01 3.81 10.87
C LEU A 261 8.49 2.52 10.24
N GLU A 262 8.45 1.45 11.02
CA GLU A 262 7.93 0.16 10.59
C GLU A 262 6.54 0.28 9.93
N LYS A 263 5.68 1.12 10.51
CA LYS A 263 4.32 1.35 10.01
C LYS A 263 4.29 2.10 8.69
N PHE A 264 5.34 2.82 8.31
CA PHE A 264 5.35 3.71 7.14
C PHE A 264 6.13 3.15 5.96
N TRP A 265 6.80 2.00 6.07
CA TRP A 265 7.61 1.47 4.97
C TRP A 265 6.82 1.34 3.67
N ARG A 266 5.58 0.82 3.71
CA ARG A 266 4.72 0.78 2.52
C ARG A 266 4.43 2.18 1.99
N LEU A 267 4.02 3.12 2.84
CA LEU A 267 3.69 4.49 2.41
C LEU A 267 4.89 5.25 1.83
N ILE A 268 6.10 4.96 2.31
CA ILE A 268 7.35 5.52 1.78
C ILE A 268 7.70 4.84 0.46
N LEU A 269 7.65 3.52 0.38
CA LEU A 269 8.18 2.75 -0.75
C LEU A 269 7.16 2.49 -1.86
N THR A 270 5.92 2.96 -1.71
CA THR A 270 4.88 2.90 -2.74
C THR A 270 4.40 4.29 -3.14
N ASP A 271 3.53 4.32 -4.13
CA ASP A 271 2.80 5.49 -4.62
C ASP A 271 1.39 5.60 -4.03
N GLU A 272 1.03 4.78 -3.02
CA GLU A 272 -0.32 4.74 -2.42
C GLU A 272 -0.83 6.14 -2.05
N MET A 273 -0.02 6.92 -1.35
CA MET A 273 -0.38 8.30 -0.98
C MET A 273 -0.53 9.23 -2.18
N ASP A 274 0.30 9.07 -3.20
CA ASP A 274 0.28 9.94 -4.37
C ASP A 274 -0.95 9.67 -5.25
N ARG A 275 -1.39 8.40 -5.31
CA ARG A 275 -2.68 8.03 -5.93
C ARG A 275 -3.86 8.70 -5.24
N LEU A 276 -3.89 8.71 -3.91
CA LEU A 276 -4.98 9.36 -3.18
C LEU A 276 -4.98 10.89 -3.34
N LYS A 277 -3.80 11.51 -3.50
CA LYS A 277 -3.70 12.95 -3.77
C LYS A 277 -4.40 13.35 -5.05
N ILE A 278 -4.26 12.59 -6.13
CA ILE A 278 -4.80 12.99 -7.44
C ILE A 278 -6.34 12.96 -7.47
N ILE A 279 -6.96 12.12 -6.65
CA ILE A 279 -8.44 11.99 -6.57
C ILE A 279 -9.07 12.81 -5.46
N LYS A 280 -8.28 13.42 -4.56
CA LYS A 280 -8.79 14.12 -3.37
C LYS A 280 -9.81 15.21 -3.67
N ASN A 281 -9.65 15.87 -4.81
CA ASN A 281 -10.46 17.03 -5.20
C ASN A 281 -11.41 16.73 -6.36
N ILE A 282 -11.81 15.46 -6.56
CA ILE A 282 -12.85 15.14 -7.57
C ILE A 282 -14.15 15.90 -7.19
N PRO A 283 -14.73 16.69 -8.12
CA PRO A 283 -15.99 17.39 -7.87
C PRO A 283 -17.17 16.44 -7.64
N ASN A 284 -18.07 16.81 -6.75
CA ASN A 284 -19.36 16.16 -6.64
C ASN A 284 -20.33 16.73 -7.69
N ILE A 285 -20.72 15.91 -8.67
CA ILE A 285 -21.72 16.24 -9.70
C ILE A 285 -23.14 15.76 -9.34
N GLY A 286 -23.30 15.05 -8.21
CA GLY A 286 -24.59 14.67 -7.62
C GLY A 286 -25.40 13.62 -8.38
N VAL A 287 -24.84 13.05 -9.45
CA VAL A 287 -25.45 12.01 -10.29
C VAL A 287 -24.36 11.11 -10.88
N TYR A 288 -24.75 9.93 -11.35
CA TYR A 288 -23.85 8.97 -12.00
C TYR A 288 -23.07 9.63 -13.16
N PRO A 289 -21.73 9.52 -13.22
CA PRO A 289 -20.91 10.28 -14.17
C PRO A 289 -21.27 10.08 -15.64
N LEU A 290 -21.59 8.86 -16.06
CA LEU A 290 -22.01 8.59 -17.43
C LEU A 290 -23.29 9.37 -17.79
N CYS A 291 -24.26 9.40 -16.88
CA CYS A 291 -25.49 10.18 -17.04
C CYS A 291 -25.21 11.68 -17.07
N TYR A 292 -24.28 12.16 -16.25
CA TYR A 292 -23.87 13.57 -16.28
C TYR A 292 -23.28 13.96 -17.64
N VAL A 293 -22.33 13.16 -18.15
CA VAL A 293 -21.67 13.39 -19.44
C VAL A 293 -22.68 13.46 -20.58
N PHE A 294 -23.64 12.52 -20.65
CA PHE A 294 -24.56 12.46 -21.78
C PHE A 294 -25.82 13.31 -21.61
N GLU A 295 -26.41 13.40 -20.42
CA GLU A 295 -27.70 14.07 -20.23
C GLU A 295 -27.54 15.54 -19.80
N LYS A 296 -26.48 15.87 -19.05
CA LYS A 296 -26.24 17.23 -18.54
C LYS A 296 -25.24 17.99 -19.40
N MET A 297 -24.05 17.45 -19.62
CA MET A 297 -23.05 18.05 -20.50
C MET A 297 -23.42 17.92 -21.99
N LYS A 298 -24.29 16.94 -22.31
CA LYS A 298 -24.76 16.69 -23.68
C LYS A 298 -23.62 16.43 -24.65
N LEU A 299 -22.66 15.59 -24.23
CA LEU A 299 -21.53 15.18 -25.05
C LEU A 299 -22.01 14.78 -26.45
N LYS A 300 -21.40 15.38 -27.48
CA LYS A 300 -21.68 15.10 -28.88
C LYS A 300 -20.56 14.28 -29.49
N HIS A 301 -20.93 13.33 -30.34
CA HIS A 301 -19.98 12.58 -31.12
C HIS A 301 -19.22 13.54 -32.05
N LYS A 302 -17.89 13.59 -31.96
CA LYS A 302 -17.07 14.44 -32.83
C LYS A 302 -16.90 13.73 -34.17
N GLU A 303 -16.96 14.48 -35.27
CA GLU A 303 -16.78 13.90 -36.61
C GLU A 303 -15.43 13.16 -36.73
N ASN A 304 -15.42 12.01 -37.40
CA ASN A 304 -14.22 11.18 -37.61
C ASN A 304 -13.51 10.72 -36.32
N THR A 305 -14.22 10.70 -35.19
CA THR A 305 -13.72 10.13 -33.93
C THR A 305 -14.45 8.84 -33.55
N LEU A 306 -13.95 8.15 -32.52
CA LEU A 306 -14.51 6.90 -32.02
C LEU A 306 -15.02 7.06 -30.58
N TRP A 307 -16.09 6.31 -30.27
CA TRP A 307 -16.61 6.05 -28.93
C TRP A 307 -16.42 4.59 -28.58
N LEU A 308 -15.73 4.32 -27.47
CA LEU A 308 -15.33 2.97 -27.07
C LEU A 308 -15.87 2.63 -25.66
N GLU A 309 -16.32 1.39 -25.45
CA GLU A 309 -16.55 0.80 -24.13
C GLU A 309 -15.67 -0.45 -23.96
N PHE A 310 -15.02 -0.57 -22.80
CA PHE A 310 -14.19 -1.72 -22.42
C PHE A 310 -14.79 -2.43 -21.22
N GLY A 311 -15.24 -3.67 -21.42
CA GLY A 311 -16.11 -4.39 -20.50
C GLY A 311 -17.57 -4.08 -20.81
N VAL A 312 -18.21 -5.00 -21.53
CA VAL A 312 -19.57 -4.84 -22.07
C VAL A 312 -20.57 -5.72 -21.32
N ALA A 313 -20.13 -6.92 -20.92
CA ALA A 313 -20.94 -7.93 -20.24
C ALA A 313 -22.34 -8.08 -20.89
N SER A 314 -23.39 -7.69 -20.17
CA SER A 314 -24.80 -7.79 -20.61
C SER A 314 -25.19 -6.86 -21.77
N GLY A 315 -24.33 -5.91 -22.16
CA GLY A 315 -24.61 -4.89 -23.18
C GLY A 315 -25.46 -3.73 -22.68
N ARG A 316 -25.80 -3.68 -21.39
CA ARG A 316 -26.66 -2.62 -20.81
C ARG A 316 -26.06 -1.23 -21.01
N THR A 317 -24.79 -1.06 -20.67
CA THR A 317 -24.13 0.26 -20.65
C THR A 317 -23.81 0.74 -22.07
N ILE A 318 -23.22 -0.09 -22.94
CA ILE A 318 -23.04 0.27 -24.35
C ILE A 318 -24.35 0.63 -25.06
N ASN A 319 -25.46 -0.07 -24.77
CA ASN A 319 -26.75 0.26 -25.38
C ASN A 319 -27.25 1.62 -24.91
N TYR A 320 -27.04 1.99 -23.64
CA TYR A 320 -27.35 3.32 -23.14
C TYR A 320 -26.50 4.38 -23.84
N ILE A 321 -25.17 4.18 -23.92
CA ILE A 321 -24.24 5.09 -24.62
C ILE A 321 -24.66 5.29 -26.07
N SER A 322 -25.02 4.21 -26.77
CA SER A 322 -25.36 4.25 -28.19
C SER A 322 -26.65 5.02 -28.50
N THR A 323 -27.49 5.32 -27.50
CA THR A 323 -28.68 6.16 -27.71
C THR A 323 -28.35 7.64 -27.93
N PHE A 324 -27.15 8.09 -27.57
CA PHE A 324 -26.73 9.49 -27.67
C PHE A 324 -26.03 9.85 -28.98
N THR A 325 -25.87 8.90 -29.90
CA THR A 325 -25.27 9.11 -31.21
C THR A 325 -25.93 8.25 -32.28
N SER A 326 -25.96 8.72 -33.53
CA SER A 326 -26.30 7.90 -34.70
C SER A 326 -25.09 7.15 -35.27
N ASP A 327 -23.88 7.54 -34.88
CA ASP A 327 -22.63 6.90 -35.28
C ASP A 327 -22.42 5.56 -34.56
N LYS A 328 -21.37 4.84 -34.96
CA LYS A 328 -21.02 3.56 -34.37
C LYS A 328 -20.40 3.72 -32.98
N VAL A 329 -20.80 2.86 -32.06
CA VAL A 329 -20.18 2.68 -30.74
C VAL A 329 -19.57 1.29 -30.68
N TYR A 330 -18.32 1.20 -30.21
CA TYR A 330 -17.56 -0.05 -30.25
C TYR A 330 -17.36 -0.60 -28.84
N GLY A 331 -17.78 -1.84 -28.62
CA GLY A 331 -17.64 -2.53 -27.33
C GLY A 331 -16.59 -3.63 -27.41
N PHE A 332 -15.67 -3.66 -26.44
CA PHE A 332 -14.63 -4.67 -26.34
C PHE A 332 -14.85 -5.53 -25.11
N ASP A 333 -14.91 -6.85 -25.29
CA ASP A 333 -15.07 -7.80 -24.19
C ASP A 333 -14.61 -9.20 -24.63
N SER A 334 -14.10 -10.02 -23.71
CA SER A 334 -13.85 -11.44 -23.98
C SER A 334 -15.15 -12.23 -24.07
N PHE A 335 -16.18 -11.79 -23.33
CA PHE A 335 -17.40 -12.50 -22.97
C PHE A 335 -17.12 -13.81 -22.23
N GLU A 336 -15.89 -14.00 -21.76
CA GLU A 336 -15.37 -15.17 -21.05
C GLU A 336 -15.06 -14.83 -19.57
N GLY A 337 -15.37 -13.60 -19.15
CA GLY A 337 -15.19 -13.11 -17.79
C GLY A 337 -13.77 -12.59 -17.51
N LEU A 338 -13.51 -12.31 -16.23
CA LEU A 338 -12.22 -11.74 -15.80
C LEU A 338 -11.04 -12.70 -16.02
N PRO A 339 -9.89 -12.23 -16.54
CA PRO A 339 -8.69 -13.05 -16.73
C PRO A 339 -7.96 -13.37 -15.41
N GLU A 340 -8.16 -12.56 -14.38
CA GLU A 340 -7.55 -12.71 -13.05
C GLU A 340 -8.54 -12.28 -11.96
N LYS A 341 -8.24 -12.63 -10.71
CA LYS A 341 -9.06 -12.22 -9.56
C LYS A 341 -8.98 -10.71 -9.38
N TRP A 342 -10.14 -10.06 -9.25
CA TRP A 342 -10.23 -8.62 -8.94
C TRP A 342 -10.18 -8.36 -7.43
N ARG A 343 -11.18 -8.89 -6.71
CA ARG A 343 -11.35 -8.72 -5.26
C ARG A 343 -12.14 -9.89 -4.68
N ASP A 344 -12.31 -9.93 -3.37
CA ASP A 344 -13.10 -10.98 -2.73
C ASP A 344 -14.54 -10.96 -3.25
N GLY A 345 -15.03 -12.14 -3.64
CA GLY A 345 -16.33 -12.31 -4.32
C GLY A 345 -16.27 -12.24 -5.84
N PHE A 346 -15.14 -11.82 -6.43
CA PHE A 346 -14.95 -11.67 -7.88
C PHE A 346 -13.64 -12.36 -8.32
N ASP A 347 -13.70 -13.69 -8.40
CA ASP A 347 -12.59 -14.54 -8.85
C ASP A 347 -12.45 -14.54 -10.39
N THR A 348 -11.38 -15.15 -10.89
CA THR A 348 -11.19 -15.41 -12.33
C THR A 348 -12.44 -16.04 -12.94
N GLY A 349 -12.87 -15.51 -14.09
CA GLY A 349 -14.09 -15.94 -14.78
C GLY A 349 -15.39 -15.30 -14.26
N ALA A 350 -15.34 -14.37 -13.30
CA ALA A 350 -16.50 -13.55 -12.97
C ALA A 350 -17.05 -12.85 -14.23
N PHE A 351 -18.38 -12.69 -14.29
CA PHE A 351 -19.13 -12.09 -15.42
C PHE A 351 -19.10 -12.86 -16.76
N ASN A 352 -18.62 -14.11 -16.77
CA ASN A 352 -18.56 -14.93 -17.98
C ASN A 352 -19.95 -15.20 -18.59
N LEU A 353 -20.09 -14.94 -19.89
CA LEU A 353 -21.31 -15.21 -20.68
C LEU A 353 -21.18 -16.47 -21.54
N ASN A 354 -20.23 -17.34 -21.22
CA ASN A 354 -19.79 -18.50 -22.01
C ASN A 354 -19.40 -18.12 -23.44
N GLY A 355 -18.81 -16.93 -23.61
CA GLY A 355 -18.43 -16.38 -24.90
C GLY A 355 -19.60 -15.94 -25.79
N ASN A 356 -20.83 -15.89 -25.26
CA ASN A 356 -22.00 -15.46 -26.02
C ASN A 356 -22.08 -13.93 -26.07
N LEU A 357 -22.43 -13.39 -27.24
CA LEU A 357 -22.64 -11.96 -27.42
C LEU A 357 -24.02 -11.54 -26.89
N PRO A 358 -24.12 -10.45 -26.13
CA PRO A 358 -25.40 -9.88 -25.72
C PRO A 358 -26.16 -9.27 -26.89
N GLN A 359 -27.45 -9.01 -26.68
CA GLN A 359 -28.25 -8.22 -27.63
C GLN A 359 -27.88 -6.74 -27.50
N VAL A 360 -27.62 -6.10 -28.64
CA VAL A 360 -27.21 -4.69 -28.70
C VAL A 360 -27.96 -3.92 -29.78
N ASN A 361 -27.97 -2.59 -29.63
CA ASN A 361 -28.57 -1.67 -30.60
C ASN A 361 -27.86 -1.75 -31.96
N SER A 362 -28.56 -1.35 -33.03
CA SER A 362 -28.08 -1.49 -34.42
C SER A 362 -26.83 -0.65 -34.76
N ASN A 363 -26.54 0.37 -33.96
CA ASN A 363 -25.34 1.19 -34.07
C ASN A 363 -24.17 0.70 -33.18
N VAL A 364 -24.32 -0.42 -32.47
CA VAL A 364 -23.25 -1.02 -31.67
C VAL A 364 -22.49 -2.06 -32.50
N VAL A 365 -21.16 -2.10 -32.34
CA VAL A 365 -20.29 -3.13 -32.90
C VAL A 365 -19.49 -3.78 -31.76
N LEU A 366 -19.65 -5.08 -31.58
CA LEU A 366 -18.95 -5.83 -30.53
C LEU A 366 -17.68 -6.49 -31.09
N LEU A 367 -16.58 -6.31 -30.37
CA LEU A 367 -15.28 -6.93 -30.62
C LEU A 367 -15.01 -7.96 -29.54
N LYS A 368 -15.22 -9.24 -29.89
CA LYS A 368 -14.97 -10.37 -28.99
C LYS A 368 -13.48 -10.73 -28.95
N GLY A 369 -12.90 -10.72 -27.76
CA GLY A 369 -11.57 -11.23 -27.47
C GLY A 369 -10.88 -10.44 -26.35
N TRP A 370 -9.74 -10.95 -25.88
CA TRP A 370 -8.92 -10.24 -24.91
C TRP A 370 -8.38 -8.93 -25.51
N PHE A 371 -8.27 -7.88 -24.70
CA PHE A 371 -7.90 -6.54 -25.19
C PHE A 371 -6.58 -6.53 -25.96
N ASP A 372 -5.61 -7.34 -25.55
CA ASP A 372 -4.31 -7.49 -26.21
C ASP A 372 -4.36 -8.16 -27.59
N GLN A 373 -5.43 -8.90 -27.86
CA GLN A 373 -5.65 -9.58 -29.14
C GLN A 373 -6.44 -8.72 -30.13
N VAL A 374 -7.44 -7.98 -29.64
CA VAL A 374 -8.40 -7.28 -30.51
C VAL A 374 -8.10 -5.80 -30.70
N LEU A 375 -7.63 -5.11 -29.65
CA LEU A 375 -7.47 -3.65 -29.67
C LEU A 375 -6.38 -3.18 -30.67
N PRO A 376 -5.20 -3.82 -30.78
CA PRO A 376 -4.16 -3.36 -31.70
C PRO A 376 -4.61 -3.38 -33.17
N SER A 377 -5.28 -4.46 -33.58
CA SER A 377 -5.80 -4.62 -34.94
C SER A 377 -6.92 -3.63 -35.23
N PHE A 378 -7.80 -3.38 -34.26
CA PHE A 378 -8.90 -2.41 -34.37
C PHE A 378 -8.37 -0.99 -34.61
N ILE A 379 -7.40 -0.56 -33.80
CA ILE A 379 -6.80 0.77 -33.88
C ILE A 379 -6.07 0.96 -35.22
N LYS A 380 -5.32 -0.06 -35.66
CA LYS A 380 -4.65 -0.03 -36.97
C LYS A 380 -5.64 0.09 -38.13
N TYR A 381 -6.81 -0.55 -38.03
CA TYR A 381 -7.81 -0.55 -39.10
C TYR A 381 -8.59 0.77 -39.18
N HIS A 382 -9.08 1.30 -38.05
CA HIS A 382 -9.86 2.53 -38.05
C HIS A 382 -8.97 3.77 -38.19
N ASN A 383 -7.85 3.80 -37.45
CA ASN A 383 -6.89 4.92 -37.43
C ASN A 383 -7.53 6.31 -37.15
N ASN A 384 -8.72 6.32 -36.56
CA ASN A 384 -9.43 7.52 -36.11
C ASN A 384 -8.95 7.96 -34.72
N LYS A 385 -9.20 9.23 -34.39
CA LYS A 385 -9.04 9.74 -33.02
C LYS A 385 -10.18 9.26 -32.13
N ILE A 386 -9.99 9.28 -30.81
CA ILE A 386 -10.96 8.78 -29.83
C ILE A 386 -11.43 9.96 -28.98
N SER A 387 -12.73 10.24 -29.00
CA SER A 387 -13.30 11.38 -28.25
C SER A 387 -14.00 10.95 -26.96
N PHE A 388 -14.33 9.66 -26.82
CA PHE A 388 -15.02 9.13 -25.65
C PHE A 388 -14.58 7.68 -25.35
N ILE A 389 -14.32 7.40 -24.08
CA ILE A 389 -14.02 6.07 -23.57
C ILE A 389 -14.82 5.80 -22.29
N HIS A 390 -15.49 4.66 -22.23
CA HIS A 390 -16.01 4.07 -21.00
C HIS A 390 -15.11 2.89 -20.60
N ILE A 391 -14.53 2.93 -19.41
CA ILE A 391 -13.66 1.89 -18.85
C ILE A 391 -14.44 1.21 -17.72
N ASP A 392 -14.81 -0.04 -17.93
CA ASP A 392 -15.64 -0.88 -17.04
C ASP A 392 -15.05 -2.30 -17.02
N CYS A 393 -13.74 -2.38 -16.79
CA CYS A 393 -12.98 -3.63 -16.88
C CYS A 393 -12.35 -4.07 -15.56
N ASP A 394 -12.65 -3.34 -14.48
CA ASP A 394 -12.32 -3.57 -13.06
C ASP A 394 -10.81 -3.55 -12.70
N LEU A 395 -10.01 -4.17 -13.56
CA LEU A 395 -8.65 -4.61 -13.29
C LEU A 395 -7.62 -3.57 -13.71
N TYR A 396 -6.59 -3.43 -12.87
CA TYR A 396 -5.39 -2.65 -13.16
C TYR A 396 -4.75 -3.06 -14.49
N SER A 397 -4.55 -4.36 -14.73
CA SER A 397 -3.85 -4.88 -15.91
C SER A 397 -4.56 -4.50 -17.20
N SER A 398 -5.88 -4.70 -17.24
CA SER A 398 -6.77 -4.30 -18.32
C SER A 398 -6.74 -2.80 -18.57
N THR A 399 -7.01 -1.99 -17.54
CA THR A 399 -7.06 -0.52 -17.67
C THR A 399 -5.72 0.05 -18.10
N LYS A 400 -4.61 -0.45 -17.54
CA LYS A 400 -3.26 -0.03 -17.93
C LYS A 400 -2.96 -0.36 -19.39
N TYR A 401 -3.35 -1.56 -19.84
CA TYR A 401 -3.16 -1.96 -21.23
C TYR A 401 -3.95 -1.05 -22.19
N ILE A 402 -5.22 -0.78 -21.87
CA ILE A 402 -6.10 0.11 -22.65
C ILE A 402 -5.48 1.51 -22.75
N LEU A 403 -5.20 2.16 -21.62
CA LEU A 403 -4.66 3.53 -21.60
C LEU A 403 -3.34 3.63 -22.38
N ASN A 404 -2.43 2.68 -22.20
CA ASN A 404 -1.15 2.69 -22.90
C ASN A 404 -1.27 2.45 -24.41
N THR A 405 -2.23 1.62 -24.83
CA THR A 405 -2.48 1.34 -26.25
C THR A 405 -3.14 2.54 -26.94
N LEU A 406 -4.03 3.23 -26.24
CA LEU A 406 -4.85 4.31 -26.81
C LEU A 406 -4.21 5.70 -26.74
N LYS A 407 -3.17 5.90 -25.93
CA LYS A 407 -2.64 7.23 -25.59
C LYS A 407 -2.33 8.16 -26.77
N HIS A 408 -1.86 7.61 -27.91
CA HIS A 408 -1.55 8.40 -29.11
C HIS A 408 -2.76 8.63 -30.03
N HIS A 409 -3.86 7.93 -29.77
CA HIS A 409 -5.12 7.99 -30.52
C HIS A 409 -6.18 8.84 -29.82
N LEU A 410 -5.93 9.33 -28.60
CA LEU A 410 -6.85 10.26 -27.94
C LEU A 410 -6.95 11.57 -28.75
N GLU A 411 -8.19 12.03 -28.92
CA GLU A 411 -8.51 13.38 -29.38
C GLU A 411 -8.25 14.38 -28.25
N ASP A 412 -8.03 15.64 -28.61
CA ASP A 412 -8.06 16.71 -27.62
C ASP A 412 -9.46 16.74 -26.96
N ASP A 413 -9.48 16.97 -25.64
CA ASP A 413 -10.70 16.94 -24.83
C ASP A 413 -11.44 15.59 -24.88
N CYS A 414 -10.70 14.48 -24.93
CA CYS A 414 -11.28 13.14 -24.84
C CYS A 414 -11.90 12.93 -23.45
N VAL A 415 -13.19 12.59 -23.42
CA VAL A 415 -13.89 12.26 -22.16
C VAL A 415 -13.68 10.79 -21.83
N VAL A 416 -13.21 10.50 -20.62
CA VAL A 416 -13.07 9.15 -20.09
C VAL A 416 -13.93 9.00 -18.85
N VAL A 417 -14.74 7.95 -18.81
CA VAL A 417 -15.56 7.59 -17.64
C VAL A 417 -15.10 6.22 -17.15
N PHE A 418 -14.66 6.16 -15.91
CA PHE A 418 -14.27 4.93 -15.21
C PHE A 418 -15.45 4.44 -14.37
N ASP A 419 -15.82 3.16 -14.48
CA ASP A 419 -16.88 2.58 -13.67
C ASP A 419 -16.39 2.31 -12.23
N GLU A 420 -15.13 1.91 -12.05
CA GLU A 420 -14.62 1.46 -10.74
C GLU A 420 -13.28 2.13 -10.42
N LEU A 421 -13.30 3.45 -10.19
CA LEU A 421 -12.10 4.23 -9.84
C LEU A 421 -11.92 4.40 -8.32
N VAL A 422 -13.00 4.60 -7.56
CA VAL A 422 -12.96 4.99 -6.14
C VAL A 422 -13.98 4.24 -5.28
N ASN A 423 -13.95 4.42 -3.94
CA ASN A 423 -14.97 4.00 -2.97
C ASN A 423 -15.37 2.51 -2.86
N TYR A 424 -14.80 1.61 -3.65
CA TYR A 424 -15.00 0.18 -3.52
C TYR A 424 -13.89 -0.48 -2.68
N PRO A 425 -14.14 -1.57 -1.93
CA PRO A 425 -13.07 -2.22 -1.15
C PRO A 425 -11.83 -2.59 -1.97
N GLY A 426 -10.69 -1.97 -1.66
CA GLY A 426 -9.41 -2.20 -2.32
C GLY A 426 -9.02 -1.19 -3.42
N PHE A 427 -9.85 -0.18 -3.72
CA PHE A 427 -9.59 0.79 -4.80
C PHE A 427 -8.26 1.55 -4.68
N ASN A 428 -7.80 1.76 -3.45
CA ASN A 428 -6.54 2.44 -3.13
C ASN A 428 -5.30 1.54 -3.23
N GLY A 429 -5.50 0.23 -3.46
CA GLY A 429 -4.44 -0.75 -3.65
C GLY A 429 -3.81 -0.71 -5.04
N ASP A 430 -3.22 -1.84 -5.44
CA ASP A 430 -2.43 -1.95 -6.68
C ASP A 430 -3.14 -2.77 -7.78
N THR A 431 -4.41 -3.13 -7.59
CA THR A 431 -5.16 -4.04 -8.46
C THR A 431 -6.25 -3.37 -9.28
N GLY A 432 -6.53 -2.09 -9.05
CA GLY A 432 -7.65 -1.37 -9.62
C GLY A 432 -7.32 -0.29 -10.66
N GLU A 433 -8.36 0.32 -11.21
CA GLU A 433 -8.28 1.36 -12.24
C GLU A 433 -7.53 2.62 -11.77
N LEU A 434 -7.65 3.00 -10.49
CA LEU A 434 -6.94 4.15 -9.93
C LEU A 434 -5.42 4.03 -10.08
N LYS A 435 -4.87 2.82 -9.86
CA LYS A 435 -3.45 2.56 -10.04
C LYS A 435 -3.04 2.73 -11.49
N ALA A 436 -3.84 2.22 -12.42
CA ALA A 436 -3.57 2.33 -13.85
C ALA A 436 -3.64 3.79 -14.33
N PHE A 437 -4.65 4.54 -13.88
CA PHE A 437 -4.80 5.96 -14.22
C PHE A 437 -3.66 6.80 -13.64
N TYR A 438 -3.27 6.58 -12.37
CA TYR A 438 -2.13 7.28 -11.77
C TYR A 438 -0.83 7.06 -12.54
N GLU A 439 -0.52 5.82 -12.92
CA GLU A 439 0.67 5.54 -13.73
C GLU A 439 0.56 6.18 -15.11
N PHE A 440 -0.62 6.13 -15.74
CA PHE A 440 -0.85 6.77 -17.02
C PHE A 440 -0.57 8.28 -16.98
N VAL A 441 -1.10 9.01 -15.98
CA VAL A 441 -0.89 10.46 -15.87
C VAL A 441 0.54 10.83 -15.51
N THR A 442 1.21 10.05 -14.67
CA THR A 442 2.58 10.32 -14.22
C THR A 442 3.64 9.93 -15.25
N GLU A 443 3.41 8.88 -16.04
CA GLU A 443 4.34 8.40 -17.08
C GLU A 443 4.22 9.17 -18.41
N ASN A 444 3.07 9.82 -18.68
CA ASN A 444 2.79 10.44 -20.00
C ASN A 444 2.41 11.93 -19.95
N LYS A 445 2.74 12.65 -18.85
CA LYS A 445 2.51 14.10 -18.68
C LYS A 445 1.11 14.54 -19.16
N VAL A 446 0.10 13.82 -18.69
CA VAL A 446 -1.28 14.00 -19.13
C VAL A 446 -1.84 15.31 -18.58
N ASN A 447 -2.39 16.15 -19.45
CA ASN A 447 -3.18 17.31 -19.05
C ASN A 447 -4.65 16.86 -18.95
N TYR A 448 -5.22 16.90 -17.75
CA TYR A 448 -6.58 16.43 -17.52
C TYR A 448 -7.30 17.30 -16.48
N GLU A 449 -8.62 17.26 -16.53
CA GLU A 449 -9.51 17.90 -15.56
C GLU A 449 -10.59 16.91 -15.10
N TRP A 450 -10.89 16.87 -13.81
CA TRP A 450 -11.98 16.05 -13.29
C TRP A 450 -13.33 16.67 -13.67
N ILE A 451 -14.18 15.90 -14.36
CA ILE A 451 -15.59 16.27 -14.54
C ILE A 451 -16.32 16.05 -13.22
N GLY A 452 -16.12 14.89 -12.59
CA GLY A 452 -16.61 14.62 -11.24
C GLY A 452 -17.12 13.21 -11.02
N MET A 453 -17.66 13.02 -9.82
CA MET A 453 -18.30 11.80 -9.34
C MET A 453 -19.63 12.11 -8.65
N ASN A 454 -20.43 11.08 -8.42
CA ASN A 454 -21.55 11.20 -7.49
C ASN A 454 -21.04 11.04 -6.05
N GLY A 455 -20.95 12.13 -5.29
CA GLY A 455 -20.48 12.11 -3.90
C GLY A 455 -19.04 12.59 -3.73
N VAL A 456 -18.33 12.00 -2.78
CA VAL A 456 -16.93 12.32 -2.44
C VAL A 456 -16.03 11.09 -2.58
N PRO A 457 -14.74 11.25 -2.91
CA PRO A 457 -13.84 10.14 -3.26
C PRO A 457 -13.45 9.24 -2.08
N PHE A 458 -13.80 9.64 -0.85
CA PHE A 458 -13.44 8.93 0.38
C PHE A 458 -14.60 8.88 1.36
N GLY A 459 -14.73 7.77 2.07
CA GLY A 459 -15.71 7.61 3.16
C GLY A 459 -17.14 7.34 2.69
N MET A 460 -17.36 7.18 1.38
CA MET A 460 -18.61 6.66 0.82
C MET A 460 -18.39 5.24 0.31
N THR A 461 -19.47 4.47 0.17
CA THR A 461 -19.42 3.10 -0.34
C THR A 461 -20.63 2.82 -1.21
N GLY A 462 -20.48 1.85 -2.11
CA GLY A 462 -21.55 1.35 -2.95
C GLY A 462 -21.49 1.91 -4.37
N TYR A 463 -21.94 1.06 -5.30
CA TYR A 463 -21.87 1.25 -6.76
C TYR A 463 -22.08 2.68 -7.27
N PRO A 464 -23.08 3.46 -6.81
CA PRO A 464 -23.29 4.82 -7.32
C PRO A 464 -22.17 5.80 -7.01
N HIS A 465 -21.20 5.45 -6.16
CA HIS A 465 -20.12 6.31 -5.69
C HIS A 465 -18.74 5.86 -6.15
N GLU A 466 -18.66 4.84 -7.01
CA GLU A 466 -17.40 4.21 -7.41
C GLU A 466 -16.85 4.78 -8.73
N ASN A 467 -17.73 5.38 -9.53
CA ASN A 467 -17.46 5.84 -10.88
C ASN A 467 -16.98 7.30 -10.90
N VAL A 468 -16.13 7.63 -11.88
CA VAL A 468 -15.56 8.98 -12.03
C VAL A 468 -15.43 9.34 -13.51
N ALA A 469 -15.81 10.57 -13.87
CA ALA A 469 -15.55 11.13 -15.19
C ALA A 469 -14.38 12.12 -15.17
N VAL A 470 -13.55 12.07 -16.21
CA VAL A 470 -12.40 12.94 -16.44
C VAL A 470 -12.39 13.38 -17.91
N ILE A 471 -11.90 14.59 -18.17
CA ILE A 471 -11.55 15.05 -19.51
C ILE A 471 -10.04 15.08 -19.65
N ILE A 472 -9.52 14.45 -20.70
CA ILE A 472 -8.10 14.45 -21.06
C ILE A 472 -7.93 15.48 -22.17
N HIS A 473 -7.31 16.61 -21.85
CA HIS A 473 -7.04 17.67 -22.82
C HIS A 473 -5.92 17.28 -23.78
N SER A 474 -4.87 16.60 -23.29
CA SER A 474 -3.73 16.17 -24.11
C SER A 474 -2.85 15.13 -23.40
N VAL A 475 -2.13 14.32 -24.17
CA VAL A 475 -1.06 13.42 -23.68
C VAL A 475 0.24 13.79 -24.38
N ASN A 476 1.30 14.13 -23.63
CA ASN A 476 2.52 14.76 -24.16
C ASN A 476 3.79 13.90 -24.07
#